data_AF-A0A4R7ZB09-F1
#
_entry.id   AF-A0A4R7ZB09-F1
#
_cell.length_a   1.000
_cell.length_b   1.000
_cell.length_c   1.000
_cell.angle_alpha   90.00
_cell.angle_beta   90.00
_cell.angle_gamma   90.00
#
_symmetry.space_group_name_H-M   'P 1'
#
loop_
_entity.id
_entity.type
_entity.pdbx_description
1 polymer ?
#
loop_
_entity_poly.entity_id
_entity_poly.type
_entity_poly.pdbx_seq_one_letter_code
_entity_poly.pdbx_strand_id
1 'polypeptide(L)'
;MSSFPDDVDAYYTELAANRGWSAETVAAIRSTVELIRDLDRGTAPRTYGAVADDHGTDWLYEAVWHEREWVVVRQLGMGEDGEVTRYWWQRLEDEEGMLTDQALDREKWSLRPLSREDFYTAWDDPGWSLTA
;
A
#
# COMPACT_ATOMS: atom_id res chain seq x y z
N MET A 1 -0.59 23.75 8.03
CA MET A 1 0.75 23.63 7.39
C MET A 1 0.96 22.16 7.14
N SER A 2 1.30 21.78 5.92
CA SER A 2 1.42 20.36 5.60
C SER A 2 2.58 19.74 6.36
N SER A 3 2.32 18.61 7.03
CA SER A 3 3.35 17.85 7.77
C SER A 3 4.07 16.84 6.87
N PHE A 4 3.68 16.78 5.60
CA PHE A 4 4.28 15.87 4.63
C PHE A 4 5.61 16.41 4.10
N PRO A 5 6.52 15.52 3.69
CA PRO A 5 7.63 15.90 2.83
C PRO A 5 7.15 16.60 1.55
N ASP A 6 7.93 17.55 1.04
CA ASP A 6 7.57 18.39 -0.11
C ASP A 6 7.27 17.58 -1.37
N ASP A 7 7.98 16.46 -1.57
CA ASP A 7 7.80 15.53 -2.69
C ASP A 7 6.43 14.83 -2.66
N VAL A 8 5.95 14.48 -1.46
CA VAL A 8 4.63 13.85 -1.28
C VAL A 8 3.52 14.85 -1.52
N ASP A 9 3.66 16.07 -0.99
CA ASP A 9 2.70 17.14 -1.25
C ASP A 9 2.63 17.50 -2.74
N ALA A 10 3.78 17.59 -3.42
CA ALA A 10 3.86 17.84 -4.85
C ALA A 10 3.15 16.73 -5.64
N TYR A 11 3.41 15.46 -5.30
CA TYR A 11 2.77 14.31 -5.94
C TYR A 11 1.25 14.37 -5.90
N TYR A 12 0.65 14.53 -4.71
CA TYR A 12 -0.81 14.58 -4.59
C TYR A 12 -1.42 15.85 -5.19
N THR A 13 -0.68 16.95 -5.20
CA THR A 13 -1.13 18.18 -5.87
C THR A 13 -1.21 17.99 -7.38
N GLU A 14 -0.19 17.37 -7.98
CA GLU A 14 -0.17 17.07 -9.41
C GLU A 14 -1.24 16.05 -9.78
N LEU A 15 -1.35 14.96 -9.00
CA LEU A 15 -2.36 13.93 -9.23
C LEU A 15 -3.79 14.50 -9.17
N ALA A 16 -4.07 15.36 -8.18
CA ALA A 16 -5.36 16.04 -8.07
C ALA A 16 -5.64 16.95 -9.26
N ALA A 17 -4.64 17.69 -9.75
CA ALA A 17 -4.78 18.55 -10.91
C ALA A 17 -5.06 17.73 -12.18
N ASN A 18 -4.31 16.65 -12.40
CA ASN A 18 -4.47 15.76 -13.55
C ASN A 18 -5.84 15.08 -13.58
N ARG A 19 -6.38 14.72 -12.40
CA ARG A 19 -7.70 14.07 -12.28
C ARG A 19 -8.87 15.04 -12.13
N GLY A 20 -8.61 16.35 -12.01
CA GLY A 20 -9.65 17.36 -11.82
C GLY A 20 -10.43 17.17 -10.51
N TRP A 21 -9.75 16.74 -9.44
CA TRP A 21 -10.40 16.47 -8.16
C TRP A 21 -10.98 17.73 -7.51
N SER A 22 -12.11 17.54 -6.82
CA SER A 22 -12.70 18.59 -6.01
C SER A 22 -11.85 18.85 -4.75
N ALA A 23 -12.02 20.03 -4.14
CA ALA A 23 -11.36 20.33 -2.87
C ALA A 23 -11.72 19.34 -1.74
N GLU A 24 -12.94 18.80 -1.77
CA GLU A 24 -13.41 17.77 -0.83
C GLU A 24 -12.63 16.45 -1.04
N THR A 25 -12.47 16.01 -2.29
CA THR A 25 -11.68 14.82 -2.63
C THR A 25 -10.23 14.97 -2.22
N VAL A 26 -9.62 16.14 -2.49
CA VAL A 26 -8.23 16.44 -2.07
C VAL A 26 -8.10 16.37 -0.54
N ALA A 27 -9.06 16.92 0.20
CA ALA A 27 -9.06 16.87 1.66
C ALA A 27 -9.25 15.43 2.20
N ALA A 28 -10.09 14.63 1.55
CA ALA A 28 -10.30 13.23 1.91
C ALA A 28 -9.04 12.39 1.70
N ILE A 29 -8.44 12.46 0.51
CA ILE A 29 -7.18 11.74 0.21
C ILE A 29 -6.07 12.17 1.17
N ARG A 30 -5.93 13.48 1.41
CA ARG A 30 -4.97 13.98 2.39
C ARG A 30 -5.17 13.38 3.77
N SER A 31 -6.41 13.29 4.25
CA SER A 31 -6.73 12.68 5.55
C SER A 31 -6.38 11.20 5.58
N THR A 32 -6.62 10.47 4.49
CA THR A 32 -6.19 9.07 4.33
C THR A 32 -4.67 8.94 4.36
N VAL A 33 -3.94 9.82 3.68
CA VAL A 33 -2.46 9.83 3.71
C VAL A 33 -1.94 10.04 5.13
N GLU A 34 -2.54 10.98 5.88
CA GLU A 34 -2.17 11.25 7.28
C GLU A 34 -2.41 10.00 8.14
N LEU A 35 -3.57 9.36 8.01
CA LEU A 35 -3.91 8.12 8.72
C LEU A 35 -2.92 7.00 8.41
N ILE A 36 -2.70 6.67 7.13
CA ILE A 36 -1.80 5.57 6.74
C ILE A 36 -0.36 5.85 7.18
N ARG A 37 0.10 7.10 7.12
CA ARG A 37 1.43 7.50 7.61
C ARG A 37 1.56 7.29 9.12
N ASP A 38 0.53 7.64 9.88
CA ASP A 38 0.54 7.47 11.33
C ASP A 38 0.51 5.99 11.73
N LEU A 39 -0.28 5.16 11.01
CA LEU A 39 -0.28 3.71 11.18
C LEU A 39 1.08 3.08 10.80
N ASP A 40 1.68 3.50 9.68
CA ASP A 40 2.99 3.02 9.21
C ASP A 40 4.12 3.37 10.19
N ARG A 41 4.02 4.49 10.93
CA ARG A 41 5.00 4.89 11.96
C ARG A 41 4.70 4.34 13.34
N GLY A 42 3.47 3.87 13.56
CA GLY A 42 3.02 3.34 14.83
C GLY A 42 3.65 1.99 15.18
N THR A 43 3.48 1.61 16.45
CA THR A 43 3.96 0.35 17.02
C THR A 43 2.83 -0.68 17.21
N ALA A 44 1.67 -0.44 16.61
CA ALA A 44 0.56 -1.38 16.67
C ALA A 44 0.94 -2.73 16.03
N PRO A 45 0.28 -3.84 16.42
CA PRO A 45 0.53 -5.15 15.84
C PRO A 45 0.45 -5.14 14.32
N ARG A 46 1.30 -5.95 13.68
CA ARG A 46 1.39 -6.06 12.23
C ARG A 46 1.17 -7.49 11.77
N THR A 47 0.62 -7.64 10.57
CA THR A 47 0.53 -8.91 9.85
C THR A 47 0.99 -8.72 8.42
N TYR A 48 1.52 -9.79 7.84
CA TYR A 48 1.98 -9.84 6.47
C TYR A 48 1.32 -11.01 5.74
N GLY A 49 1.04 -10.84 4.46
CA GLY A 49 0.46 -11.90 3.64
C GLY A 49 0.73 -11.71 2.17
N ALA A 50 0.71 -12.81 1.43
CA ALA A 50 0.86 -12.80 -0.02
C ALA A 50 -0.27 -13.60 -0.70
N VAL A 51 -0.66 -13.16 -1.89
CA VAL A 51 -1.62 -13.84 -2.76
C VAL A 51 -1.19 -13.64 -4.21
N ALA A 52 -1.22 -14.71 -4.98
CA ALA A 52 -1.10 -14.62 -6.43
C ALA A 52 -2.47 -14.25 -6.99
N ASP A 53 -2.54 -13.27 -7.87
CA ASP A 53 -3.76 -13.02 -8.64
C ASP A 53 -3.85 -13.93 -9.87
N ASP A 54 -5.04 -13.93 -10.49
CA ASP A 54 -5.33 -14.74 -11.67
C ASP A 54 -4.57 -14.28 -12.94
N HIS A 55 -3.89 -13.13 -12.86
CA HIS A 55 -3.10 -12.52 -13.95
C HIS A 55 -1.60 -12.73 -13.76
N GLY A 56 -1.19 -13.54 -12.78
CA GLY A 56 0.22 -13.85 -12.53
C GLY A 56 0.96 -12.76 -11.75
N THR A 57 0.24 -11.76 -11.21
CA THR A 57 0.83 -10.77 -10.31
C THR A 57 0.78 -11.31 -8.89
N ASP A 58 1.95 -11.41 -8.26
CA ASP A 58 2.02 -11.67 -6.83
C ASP A 58 1.83 -10.36 -6.06
N TRP A 59 0.80 -10.33 -5.20
CA TRP A 59 0.52 -9.23 -4.28
C TRP A 59 0.98 -9.57 -2.88
N LEU A 60 1.76 -8.66 -2.29
CA LEU A 60 2.23 -8.73 -0.92
C LEU A 60 1.64 -7.56 -0.13
N TYR A 61 1.17 -7.84 1.07
CA TYR A 61 0.52 -6.86 1.93
C TYR A 61 1.18 -6.82 3.31
N GLU A 62 1.38 -5.61 3.81
CA GLU A 62 1.60 -5.31 5.22
C GLU A 62 0.37 -4.59 5.77
N ALA A 63 -0.21 -5.10 6.84
CA ALA A 63 -1.35 -4.49 7.52
C ALA A 63 -1.08 -4.28 9.02
N VAL A 64 -1.69 -3.23 9.57
CA VAL A 64 -1.61 -2.81 10.96
C VAL A 64 -2.98 -2.96 11.61
N TRP A 65 -3.02 -3.48 12.85
CA TRP A 65 -4.26 -3.56 13.61
C TRP A 65 -4.70 -2.16 14.06
N HIS A 66 -5.85 -1.71 13.57
CA HIS A 66 -6.44 -0.42 13.91
C HIS A 66 -7.95 -0.55 13.97
N GLU A 67 -8.59 0.06 14.99
CA GLU A 67 -10.06 0.11 15.13
C GLU A 67 -10.83 -1.22 14.91
N ARG A 68 -10.22 -2.35 15.29
CA ARG A 68 -10.77 -3.72 15.19
C ARG A 68 -10.70 -4.35 13.79
N GLU A 69 -9.89 -3.79 12.91
CA GLU A 69 -9.59 -4.35 11.59
C GLU A 69 -8.09 -4.29 11.27
N TRP A 70 -7.68 -5.05 10.25
CA TRP A 70 -6.32 -5.00 9.72
C TRP A 70 -6.27 -4.03 8.55
N VAL A 71 -5.82 -2.80 8.79
CA VAL A 71 -5.69 -1.78 7.75
C VAL A 71 -4.39 -1.99 6.98
N VAL A 72 -4.47 -2.15 5.66
CA VAL A 72 -3.29 -2.27 4.80
C VAL A 72 -2.54 -0.93 4.76
N VAL A 73 -1.25 -0.95 5.07
CA VAL A 73 -0.40 0.25 5.09
C VAL A 73 0.66 0.24 3.99
N ARG A 74 1.02 -0.94 3.49
CA ARG A 74 1.89 -1.12 2.32
C ARG A 74 1.41 -2.28 1.48
N GLN A 75 1.48 -2.11 0.17
CA GLN A 75 1.13 -3.09 -0.83
C GLN A 75 2.16 -3.09 -1.94
N LEU A 76 2.59 -4.28 -2.34
CA LEU A 76 3.57 -4.51 -3.39
C LEU A 76 2.98 -5.50 -4.39
N GLY A 77 2.94 -5.11 -5.66
CA GLY A 77 2.58 -5.98 -6.78
C GLY A 77 3.82 -6.30 -7.60
N MET A 78 4.00 -7.56 -7.97
CA MET A 78 5.05 -8.04 -8.86
C MET A 78 4.43 -8.71 -10.07
N GLY A 79 4.45 -8.04 -11.22
CA GLY A 79 3.95 -8.57 -12.48
C GLY A 79 4.86 -9.65 -13.07
N GLU A 80 4.33 -10.49 -13.96
CA GLU A 80 5.10 -11.56 -14.62
C GLU A 80 6.26 -11.04 -15.49
N ASP A 81 6.15 -9.80 -15.98
CA ASP A 81 7.19 -9.10 -16.74
C ASP A 81 8.26 -8.45 -15.86
N GLY A 82 8.14 -8.58 -14.54
CA GLY A 82 9.00 -7.95 -13.55
C GLY A 82 8.65 -6.50 -13.28
N GLU A 83 7.49 -6.00 -13.72
CA GLU A 83 6.98 -4.70 -13.28
C GLU A 83 6.64 -4.72 -11.80
N VAL A 84 7.05 -3.67 -11.10
CA VAL A 84 6.92 -3.57 -9.64
C VAL A 84 6.12 -2.35 -9.28
N THR A 85 4.96 -2.58 -8.69
CA THR A 85 4.06 -1.51 -8.24
C THR A 85 4.05 -1.47 -6.72
N ARG A 86 4.24 -0.28 -6.16
CA ARG A 86 4.27 -0.08 -4.71
C ARG A 86 3.29 0.99 -4.30
N TYR A 87 2.44 0.65 -3.35
CA TYR A 87 1.53 1.60 -2.71
C TYR A 87 1.83 1.70 -1.22
N TRP A 88 1.93 2.93 -0.74
CA TRP A 88 2.07 3.28 0.67
C TRP A 88 1.68 4.75 0.87
N TRP A 89 1.77 5.31 2.08
CA TRP A 89 1.32 6.68 2.34
C TRP A 89 1.94 7.77 1.41
N GLN A 90 3.11 7.58 0.81
CA GLN A 90 3.67 8.56 -0.14
C GLN A 90 3.08 8.44 -1.54
N ARG A 91 2.48 7.28 -1.86
CA ARG A 91 1.89 6.94 -3.15
C ARG A 91 0.73 5.98 -2.90
N LEU A 92 -0.39 6.51 -2.39
CA LEU A 92 -1.60 5.73 -2.11
C LEU A 92 -2.27 5.26 -3.39
N GLU A 93 -2.23 6.05 -4.45
CA GLU A 93 -2.87 5.70 -5.72
C GLU A 93 -2.16 6.41 -6.87
N ASP A 94 -2.16 5.77 -8.03
CA ASP A 94 -1.66 6.29 -9.29
C ASP A 94 -2.58 5.85 -10.44
N GLU A 95 -2.16 6.02 -11.68
CA GLU A 95 -2.94 5.68 -12.88
C GLU A 95 -3.26 4.19 -13.01
N GLU A 96 -2.43 3.31 -12.43
CA GLU A 96 -2.53 1.86 -12.54
C GLU A 96 -3.32 1.25 -11.37
N GLY A 97 -3.47 1.95 -10.26
CA GLY A 97 -4.28 1.48 -9.14
C GLY A 97 -4.09 2.24 -7.84
N MET A 98 -4.39 1.55 -6.74
CA MET A 98 -4.36 2.13 -5.40
C MET A 98 -4.06 1.09 -4.32
N LEU A 99 -3.56 1.58 -3.18
CA LEU A 99 -3.57 0.88 -1.91
C LEU A 99 -4.99 0.46 -1.61
N THR A 100 -5.19 -0.83 -1.38
CA THR A 100 -6.52 -1.36 -1.07
C THR A 100 -7.16 -0.65 0.14
N ASP A 101 -8.42 -0.27 -0.01
CA ASP A 101 -9.26 0.30 1.03
C ASP A 101 -9.97 -0.78 1.88
N GLN A 102 -9.80 -2.05 1.50
CA GLN A 102 -10.39 -3.18 2.21
C GLN A 102 -9.50 -3.61 3.38
N ALA A 103 -10.15 -3.97 4.49
CA ALA A 103 -9.49 -4.66 5.58
C ALA A 103 -8.85 -5.96 5.09
N LEU A 104 -7.60 -6.19 5.51
CA LEU A 104 -6.88 -7.42 5.21
C LEU A 104 -7.53 -8.59 5.95
N ASP A 105 -8.23 -9.44 5.22
CA ASP A 105 -8.83 -10.67 5.73
C ASP A 105 -8.11 -11.89 5.15
N ARG A 106 -7.33 -12.56 6.01
CA ARG A 106 -6.48 -13.67 5.60
C ARG A 106 -7.26 -14.86 5.05
N GLU A 107 -8.42 -15.15 5.63
CA GLU A 107 -9.22 -16.30 5.23
C GLU A 107 -9.97 -15.99 3.95
N LYS A 108 -10.62 -14.83 3.90
CA LYS A 108 -11.39 -14.38 2.72
C LYS A 108 -10.51 -14.25 1.49
N TRP A 109 -9.27 -13.80 1.64
CA TRP A 109 -8.35 -13.57 0.53
C TRP A 109 -7.41 -14.76 0.28
N SER A 110 -7.52 -15.84 1.06
CA SER A 110 -6.62 -16.99 0.98
C SER A 110 -5.13 -16.61 1.07
N LEU A 111 -4.80 -15.66 1.96
CA LEU A 111 -3.44 -15.14 2.10
C LEU A 111 -2.49 -16.21 2.62
N ARG A 112 -1.44 -16.48 1.84
CA ARG A 112 -0.28 -17.21 2.31
C ARG A 112 0.41 -16.39 3.42
N PRO A 113 0.80 -17.01 4.55
CA PRO A 113 1.65 -16.36 5.53
C PRO A 113 2.95 -15.88 4.88
N LEU A 114 3.34 -14.65 5.22
CA LEU A 114 4.59 -14.04 4.80
C LEU A 114 5.29 -13.54 6.06
N SER A 115 6.62 -13.66 6.12
CA SER A 115 7.37 -13.06 7.22
C SER A 115 7.61 -11.57 6.95
N ARG A 116 7.93 -10.82 8.01
CA ARG A 116 8.38 -9.43 7.85
C ARG A 116 9.63 -9.35 6.99
N GLU A 117 10.59 -10.25 7.21
CA GLU A 117 11.87 -10.26 6.51
C GLU A 117 11.68 -10.48 5.01
N ASP A 118 10.85 -11.45 4.63
CA ASP A 118 10.50 -11.73 3.24
C ASP A 118 9.83 -10.52 2.57
N PHE A 119 8.87 -9.89 3.26
CA PHE A 119 8.19 -8.71 2.76
C PHE A 119 9.16 -7.56 2.47
N TYR A 120 10.05 -7.24 3.42
CA TYR A 120 10.98 -6.12 3.24
C TYR A 120 12.12 -6.46 2.26
N THR A 121 12.51 -7.72 2.14
CA THR A 121 13.42 -8.18 1.08
C THR A 121 12.80 -7.92 -0.29
N ALA A 122 11.56 -8.36 -0.50
CA ALA A 122 10.79 -8.09 -1.71
C ALA A 122 10.58 -6.59 -1.97
N TRP A 123 10.34 -5.82 -0.91
CA TRP A 123 10.09 -4.39 -0.98
C TRP A 123 11.32 -3.60 -1.43
N ASP A 124 12.50 -3.92 -0.87
CA ASP A 124 13.75 -3.20 -1.12
C ASP A 124 14.46 -3.70 -2.38
N ASP A 125 14.38 -5.00 -2.70
CA ASP A 125 14.95 -5.63 -3.88
C ASP A 125 13.90 -6.52 -4.59
N PRO A 126 13.12 -5.95 -5.52
CA PRO A 126 11.96 -6.63 -6.09
C PRO A 126 12.32 -7.68 -7.17
N GLY A 127 13.57 -8.16 -7.23
CA GLY A 127 13.95 -9.36 -7.99
C GLY A 127 13.81 -10.67 -7.22
N TRP A 128 13.40 -10.61 -5.94
CA TRP A 128 13.18 -11.78 -5.10
C TRP A 128 11.86 -12.49 -5.44
N SER A 129 11.93 -13.77 -5.79
CA SER A 129 10.75 -14.57 -6.13
C SER A 129 10.14 -15.21 -4.87
N LEU A 130 8.82 -15.08 -4.71
CA LEU A 130 8.01 -15.79 -3.71
C LEU A 130 7.91 -17.32 -3.95
N THR A 131 8.55 -17.83 -5.01
CA THR A 131 8.50 -19.25 -5.41
C THR A 131 9.72 -20.08 -4.97
N ALA A 132 10.68 -19.48 -4.25
CA ALA A 132 11.86 -20.18 -3.76
C ALA A 132 11.59 -21.08 -2.54
#